data_AF-A0A961FJB1-F1
#
_entry.id   AF-A0A961FJB1-F1
#
_cell.length_a   1.000
_cell.length_b   1.000
_cell.length_c   1.000
_cell.angle_alpha   90.00
_cell.angle_beta   90.00
_cell.angle_gamma   90.00
#
_symmetry.space_group_name_H-M   'P 1'
#
loop_
_entity.id
_entity.type
_entity.pdbx_description
1 polymer ?
#
loop_
_entity_poly.entity_id
_entity_poly.type
_entity_poly.pdbx_seq_one_letter_code
_entity_poly.pdbx_strand_id
1 'polypeptide(L)'
;VLRPAAGKEPGGLQAQLEVELERAMLEAGRTKRSSAPPTGVANRVNDLTLSAGSDGFLLEWTYVNDADYDRNGVVSISDLTPIGLGFGKQNSDPAWENFRVADGDGNGEINLADVTPVGRNFGNNISHWMLQNSFTGTSGWVDNGMLEPELPQARIGIVLHEPLEQWYRIVPVDAEGFRGEPSNATRLDVNGPTVVAVSGNSGL
;
A
#
# COMPACT_ATOMS: atom_id res chain seq x y z
N VAL A 1 -64.32 19.57 -10.63
CA VAL A 1 -63.40 20.48 -9.92
C VAL A 1 -62.33 19.62 -9.26
N LEU A 2 -61.08 19.76 -9.68
CA LEU A 2 -59.97 18.86 -9.37
C LEU A 2 -59.53 19.00 -7.90
N ARG A 3 -59.23 17.87 -7.25
CA ARG A 3 -58.66 17.81 -5.91
C ARG A 3 -57.19 18.27 -5.93
N PRO A 4 -56.67 18.99 -4.90
CA PRO A 4 -55.26 19.31 -4.82
C PRO A 4 -54.42 18.07 -4.47
N ALA A 5 -53.22 17.98 -5.05
CA ALA A 5 -52.23 16.95 -4.76
C ALA A 5 -51.60 17.17 -3.37
N ALA A 6 -51.44 16.08 -2.61
CA ALA A 6 -50.73 16.05 -1.34
C ALA A 6 -49.23 16.28 -1.58
N GLY A 7 -48.75 17.50 -1.34
CA GLY A 7 -47.36 17.90 -1.51
C GLY A 7 -46.75 18.37 -0.20
N LYS A 8 -45.78 17.59 0.29
CA LYS A 8 -44.73 17.89 1.28
C LYS A 8 -45.08 18.90 2.39
N GLU A 9 -45.47 18.37 3.54
CA GLU A 9 -45.47 19.11 4.82
C GLU A 9 -44.03 19.50 5.21
N PRO A 10 -43.71 20.79 5.41
CA PRO A 10 -42.43 21.26 5.91
C PRO A 10 -42.31 20.91 7.40
N GLY A 11 -41.80 19.72 7.69
CA GLY A 11 -41.69 19.17 9.04
C GLY A 11 -41.91 17.66 9.12
N GLY A 12 -42.25 17.01 8.01
CA GLY A 12 -42.44 15.56 7.97
C GLY A 12 -41.15 14.76 8.24
N LEU A 13 -41.32 13.52 8.69
CA LEU A 13 -40.25 12.54 8.93
C LEU A 13 -39.24 12.46 7.78
N GLN A 14 -39.67 12.63 6.53
CA GLN A 14 -38.80 12.63 5.36
C GLN A 14 -37.81 13.80 5.34
N ALA A 15 -38.24 15.01 5.73
CA ALA A 15 -37.35 16.17 5.81
C ALA A 15 -36.36 16.04 6.98
N GLN A 16 -36.80 15.41 8.08
CA GLN A 16 -35.92 15.11 9.21
C GLN A 16 -34.90 14.01 8.86
N LEU A 17 -35.33 13.00 8.10
CA LEU A 17 -34.45 11.97 7.55
C LEU A 17 -33.44 12.55 6.55
N GLU A 18 -33.84 13.50 5.72
CA GLU A 18 -32.93 14.19 4.80
C GLU A 18 -31.87 15.00 5.56
N VAL A 19 -32.26 15.75 6.60
CA VAL A 19 -31.32 16.53 7.44
C VAL A 19 -30.40 15.63 8.26
N GLU A 20 -30.92 14.56 8.87
CA GLU A 20 -30.10 13.61 9.63
C GLU A 20 -29.21 12.76 8.72
N LEU A 21 -29.65 12.43 7.51
CA LEU A 21 -28.79 11.79 6.51
C LEU A 21 -27.69 12.74 6.05
N GLU A 22 -27.99 14.02 5.81
CA GLU A 22 -26.99 15.02 5.44
C GLU A 22 -25.99 15.26 6.57
N ARG A 23 -26.46 15.30 7.83
CA ARG A 23 -25.61 15.37 9.03
C ARG A 23 -24.76 14.12 9.21
N ALA A 24 -25.36 12.94 9.07
CA ALA A 24 -24.66 11.66 9.17
C ALA A 24 -23.67 11.49 8.01
N MET A 25 -23.96 12.02 6.82
CA MET A 25 -23.03 12.08 5.69
C MET A 25 -21.96 13.17 5.88
N LEU A 26 -22.19 14.22 6.66
CA LEU A 26 -21.14 15.16 7.09
C LEU A 26 -20.24 14.55 8.17
N GLU A 27 -20.81 13.79 9.09
CA GLU A 27 -20.07 13.02 10.12
C GLU A 27 -19.34 11.81 9.52
N ALA A 28 -19.93 11.14 8.52
CA ALA A 28 -19.35 9.97 7.84
C ALA A 28 -18.51 10.34 6.60
N GLY A 29 -18.72 11.50 6.00
CA GLY A 29 -18.21 11.90 4.68
C GLY A 29 -17.10 12.95 4.71
N ARG A 30 -16.19 12.84 5.67
CA ARG A 30 -14.89 13.53 5.59
C ARG A 30 -13.66 12.61 5.64
N THR A 31 -13.86 11.30 5.68
CA THR A 31 -12.77 10.32 5.85
C THR A 31 -12.52 9.40 4.67
N LYS A 32 -13.45 9.21 3.71
CA LYS A 32 -13.05 8.77 2.36
C LYS A 32 -12.56 9.98 1.58
N ARG A 33 -11.35 10.42 1.92
CA ARG A 33 -10.58 11.32 1.06
C ARG A 33 -10.24 10.52 -0.20
N SER A 34 -10.49 11.12 -1.36
CA SER A 34 -10.14 10.54 -2.67
C SER A 34 -8.63 10.33 -2.85
N SER A 35 -7.86 10.83 -1.89
CA SER A 35 -6.43 10.68 -1.79
C SER A 35 -6.08 10.60 -0.31
N ALA A 36 -5.72 9.41 0.14
CA ALA A 36 -5.12 9.18 1.44
C ALA A 36 -3.94 8.23 1.21
N PRO A 37 -2.88 8.31 2.01
CA PRO A 37 -1.81 7.34 1.87
C PRO A 37 -2.35 5.97 2.31
N PRO A 38 -1.80 4.86 1.80
CA PRO A 38 -2.24 3.55 2.22
C PRO A 38 -2.00 3.37 3.73
N THR A 39 -3.04 2.99 4.45
CA THR A 39 -3.02 2.83 5.91
C THR A 39 -3.37 1.41 6.32
N GLY A 40 -3.03 1.04 7.57
CA GLY A 40 -3.28 -0.29 8.10
C GLY A 40 -2.16 -1.29 7.81
N VAL A 41 -2.24 -2.44 8.47
CA VAL A 41 -1.17 -3.44 8.49
C VAL A 41 -0.86 -4.04 7.12
N ALA A 42 -1.87 -4.17 6.26
CA ALA A 42 -1.72 -4.68 4.89
C ALA A 42 -0.88 -3.74 4.01
N ASN A 43 -0.81 -2.45 4.37
CA ASN A 43 -0.10 -1.41 3.65
C ASN A 43 1.29 -1.09 4.21
N ARG A 44 1.69 -1.78 5.28
CA ARG A 44 2.99 -1.58 5.91
C ARG A 44 4.05 -2.41 5.18
N VAL A 45 5.14 -1.74 4.81
CA VAL A 45 6.37 -2.41 4.37
C VAL A 45 7.04 -3.09 5.58
N ASN A 46 7.16 -4.41 5.55
CA ASN A 46 7.75 -5.21 6.64
C ASN A 46 9.06 -5.90 6.25
N ASP A 47 9.47 -5.79 4.99
CA ASP A 47 10.63 -6.44 4.41
C ASP A 47 11.70 -5.43 3.95
N LEU A 48 11.72 -4.24 4.55
CA LEU A 48 12.75 -3.25 4.29
C LEU A 48 14.10 -3.80 4.77
N THR A 49 15.05 -3.90 3.85
CA THR A 49 16.40 -4.41 4.10
C THR A 49 17.44 -3.42 3.62
N LEU A 50 18.52 -3.26 4.39
CA LEU A 50 19.70 -2.50 4.00
C LEU A 50 20.90 -3.46 3.91
N SER A 51 21.53 -3.52 2.74
CA SER A 51 22.67 -4.40 2.47
C SER A 51 23.84 -3.63 1.86
N ALA A 52 25.06 -4.16 2.00
CA ALA A 52 26.24 -3.61 1.34
C ALA A 52 26.27 -4.05 -0.14
N GLY A 53 26.40 -3.10 -1.05
CA GLY A 53 26.56 -3.32 -2.49
C GLY A 53 27.95 -2.87 -3.00
N SER A 54 28.18 -3.03 -4.30
CA SER A 54 29.44 -2.59 -4.94
C SER A 54 29.61 -1.07 -4.98
N ASP A 55 28.50 -0.34 -5.13
CA ASP A 55 28.48 1.11 -5.40
C ASP A 55 27.94 1.95 -4.24
N GLY A 56 27.77 1.31 -3.07
CA GLY A 56 27.17 1.90 -1.89
C GLY A 56 26.36 0.86 -1.14
N PHE A 57 25.27 1.30 -0.53
CA PHE A 57 24.41 0.44 0.29
C PHE A 57 23.01 0.41 -0.28
N LEU A 58 22.55 -0.78 -0.57
CA LEU A 58 21.30 -1.02 -1.26
C LEU A 58 20.18 -1.15 -0.23
N LEU A 59 19.28 -0.16 -0.23
CA LEU A 59 18.05 -0.18 0.55
C LEU A 59 16.92 -0.68 -0.35
N GLU A 60 16.29 -1.79 0.03
CA GLU A 60 15.30 -2.49 -0.79
C GLU A 60 14.06 -2.90 -0.01
N TRP A 61 12.91 -2.84 -0.69
CA TRP A 61 11.62 -3.28 -0.14
C TRP A 61 10.65 -3.69 -1.25
N THR A 62 9.60 -4.42 -0.87
CA THR A 62 8.50 -4.73 -1.78
C THR A 62 7.52 -3.56 -1.85
N TYR A 63 7.07 -3.21 -3.06
CA TYR A 63 5.99 -2.24 -3.26
C TYR A 63 4.72 -2.74 -2.58
N VAL A 64 4.10 -1.90 -1.76
CA VAL A 64 2.85 -2.22 -1.09
C VAL A 64 1.90 -1.03 -1.18
N ASN A 65 0.80 -1.24 -1.88
CA ASN A 65 -0.42 -0.44 -1.83
C ASN A 65 -1.57 -1.42 -2.09
N ASP A 66 -2.28 -1.80 -1.04
CA ASP A 66 -3.31 -2.82 -1.05
C ASP A 66 -4.41 -2.44 -2.05
N ALA A 67 -4.72 -3.36 -2.96
CA ALA A 67 -5.62 -3.18 -4.09
C ALA A 67 -5.13 -2.34 -5.29
N ASP A 68 -3.86 -1.93 -5.32
CA ASP A 68 -3.21 -1.38 -6.52
C ASP A 68 -2.58 -2.54 -7.32
N TYR A 69 -3.42 -3.19 -8.13
CA TYR A 69 -3.07 -4.40 -8.85
C TYR A 69 -2.27 -4.12 -10.13
N ASP A 70 -2.41 -2.93 -10.71
CA ASP A 70 -1.59 -2.53 -11.85
C ASP A 70 -0.26 -1.87 -11.43
N ARG A 71 -0.13 -1.54 -10.13
CA ARG A 71 1.04 -0.94 -9.48
C ARG A 71 1.40 0.41 -10.06
N ASN A 72 0.41 1.21 -10.42
CA ASN A 72 0.62 2.56 -10.93
C ASN A 72 0.77 3.61 -9.81
N GLY A 73 0.63 3.21 -8.55
CA GLY A 73 0.71 4.11 -7.40
C GLY A 73 -0.66 4.56 -6.89
N VAL A 74 -1.77 4.17 -7.52
CA VAL A 74 -3.12 4.67 -7.22
C VAL A 74 -4.15 3.54 -7.35
N VAL A 75 -4.89 3.28 -6.27
CA VAL A 75 -6.05 2.37 -6.30
C VAL A 75 -7.23 3.07 -6.99
N SER A 76 -7.59 2.60 -8.17
CA SER A 76 -8.57 3.21 -9.06
C SER A 76 -9.39 2.17 -9.83
N ILE A 77 -10.16 2.61 -10.82
CA ILE A 77 -10.90 1.69 -11.70
C ILE A 77 -9.95 0.91 -12.62
N SER A 78 -8.73 1.39 -12.85
CA SER A 78 -7.74 0.73 -13.70
C SER A 78 -7.32 -0.63 -13.11
N ASP A 79 -7.35 -0.77 -11.79
CA ASP A 79 -7.05 -2.01 -11.05
C ASP A 79 -8.04 -3.14 -11.32
N LEU A 80 -9.21 -2.83 -11.89
CA LEU A 80 -10.12 -3.87 -12.39
C LEU A 80 -9.56 -4.59 -13.64
N THR A 81 -8.61 -3.98 -14.35
CA THR A 81 -8.01 -4.56 -15.57
C THR A 81 -7.24 -5.85 -15.26
N PRO A 82 -6.29 -5.88 -14.29
CA PRO A 82 -5.67 -7.13 -13.85
C PRO A 82 -6.66 -8.22 -13.43
N ILE A 83 -7.74 -7.87 -12.71
CA ILE A 83 -8.80 -8.81 -12.34
C ILE A 83 -9.47 -9.39 -13.59
N GLY A 84 -9.87 -8.54 -14.54
CA GLY A 84 -10.53 -8.97 -15.77
C GLY A 84 -9.66 -9.87 -16.64
N LEU A 85 -8.36 -9.59 -16.72
CA LEU A 85 -7.39 -10.43 -17.45
C LEU A 85 -7.14 -11.78 -16.75
N GLY A 86 -7.19 -11.79 -15.42
CA GLY A 86 -6.97 -12.96 -14.58
C GLY A 86 -8.23 -13.75 -14.23
N PHE A 87 -9.41 -13.28 -14.62
CA PHE A 87 -10.68 -13.79 -14.10
C PHE A 87 -10.86 -15.30 -14.28
N GLY A 88 -11.21 -15.98 -13.19
CA GLY A 88 -11.39 -17.43 -13.10
C GLY A 88 -10.09 -18.24 -12.97
N LYS A 89 -8.92 -17.60 -12.89
CA LYS A 89 -7.66 -18.30 -12.60
C LYS A 89 -7.57 -18.67 -11.13
N GLN A 90 -6.97 -19.81 -10.85
CA GLN A 90 -6.69 -20.32 -9.51
C GLN A 90 -5.18 -20.43 -9.27
N ASN A 91 -4.77 -20.54 -8.02
CA ASN A 91 -3.36 -20.70 -7.63
C ASN A 91 -2.67 -21.96 -8.19
N SER A 92 -3.45 -22.91 -8.71
CA SER A 92 -2.95 -24.07 -9.44
C SER A 92 -2.66 -23.82 -10.92
N ASP A 93 -3.09 -22.68 -11.48
CA ASP A 93 -2.87 -22.37 -12.89
C ASP A 93 -1.38 -22.12 -13.20
N PRO A 94 -0.84 -22.65 -14.31
CA PRO A 94 0.55 -22.43 -14.69
C PRO A 94 0.93 -20.95 -14.90
N ALA A 95 -0.07 -20.12 -15.21
CA ALA A 95 0.09 -18.69 -15.41
C ALA A 95 -0.16 -17.87 -14.14
N TRP A 96 -0.44 -18.50 -12.99
CA TRP A 96 -0.84 -17.83 -11.75
C TRP A 96 0.09 -16.69 -11.37
N GLU A 97 1.41 -16.91 -11.45
CA GLU A 97 2.41 -15.91 -11.05
C GLU A 97 2.28 -14.57 -11.78
N ASN A 98 1.73 -14.56 -13.00
CA ASN A 98 1.50 -13.34 -13.79
C ASN A 98 0.27 -12.56 -13.35
N PHE A 99 -0.69 -13.22 -12.69
CA PHE A 99 -1.99 -12.65 -12.33
C PHE A 99 -2.24 -12.59 -10.83
N ARG A 100 -1.45 -13.29 -10.01
CA ARG A 100 -1.63 -13.41 -8.55
C ARG A 100 -1.75 -12.09 -7.81
N VAL A 101 -1.25 -11.00 -8.40
CA VAL A 101 -1.40 -9.64 -7.85
C VAL A 101 -2.88 -9.21 -7.77
N ALA A 102 -3.74 -9.77 -8.62
CA ALA A 102 -5.17 -9.48 -8.66
C ALA A 102 -6.02 -10.39 -7.76
N ASP A 103 -5.42 -11.38 -7.08
CA ASP A 103 -6.06 -12.16 -5.99
C ASP A 103 -5.91 -11.36 -4.69
N GLY A 104 -6.73 -10.31 -4.57
CA GLY A 104 -6.61 -9.32 -3.51
C GLY A 104 -7.33 -9.70 -2.22
N ASP A 105 -8.30 -10.62 -2.27
CA ASP A 105 -8.83 -11.20 -1.03
C ASP A 105 -7.96 -12.38 -0.52
N GLY A 106 -7.05 -12.89 -1.36
CA GLY A 106 -6.08 -13.93 -1.03
C GLY A 106 -6.72 -15.31 -0.91
N ASN A 107 -7.86 -15.54 -1.54
CA ASN A 107 -8.57 -16.81 -1.48
C ASN A 107 -7.99 -17.88 -2.43
N GLY A 108 -7.04 -17.50 -3.30
CA GLY A 108 -6.41 -18.38 -4.27
C GLY A 108 -7.16 -18.52 -5.60
N GLU A 109 -8.14 -17.65 -5.87
CA GLU A 109 -8.91 -17.55 -7.11
C GLU A 109 -9.20 -16.09 -7.44
N ILE A 110 -8.94 -15.68 -8.68
CA ILE A 110 -9.28 -14.34 -9.14
C ILE A 110 -10.75 -14.32 -9.58
N ASN A 111 -11.61 -13.69 -8.79
CA ASN A 111 -13.04 -13.61 -9.03
C ASN A 111 -13.61 -12.23 -8.62
N LEU A 112 -14.94 -12.14 -8.40
CA LEU A 112 -15.58 -10.87 -8.05
C LEU A 112 -15.23 -10.38 -6.63
N ALA A 113 -14.80 -11.28 -5.74
CA ALA A 113 -14.42 -10.94 -4.38
C ALA A 113 -13.21 -9.99 -4.34
N ASP A 114 -12.30 -10.09 -5.33
CA ASP A 114 -11.11 -9.26 -5.48
C ASP A 114 -11.39 -7.78 -5.80
N VAL A 115 -12.62 -7.46 -6.17
CA VAL A 115 -13.09 -6.08 -6.31
C VAL A 115 -13.31 -5.44 -4.93
N THR A 116 -13.53 -6.24 -3.88
CA THR A 116 -13.82 -5.74 -2.53
C THR A 116 -12.65 -4.93 -1.95
N PRO A 117 -11.39 -5.42 -1.98
CA PRO A 117 -10.23 -4.60 -1.60
C PRO A 117 -10.12 -3.30 -2.41
N VAL A 118 -10.39 -3.33 -3.73
CA VAL A 118 -10.37 -2.13 -4.58
C VAL A 118 -11.39 -1.10 -4.07
N GLY A 119 -12.63 -1.50 -3.83
CA GLY A 119 -13.66 -0.60 -3.29
C GLY A 119 -13.36 -0.11 -1.86
N ARG A 120 -12.67 -0.92 -1.05
CA ARG A 120 -12.23 -0.56 0.31
C ARG A 120 -11.15 0.53 0.27
N ASN A 121 -10.16 0.37 -0.61
CA ASN A 121 -8.97 1.22 -0.71
C ASN A 121 -9.06 2.27 -1.83
N PHE A 122 -10.19 2.40 -2.52
CA PHE A 122 -10.36 3.30 -3.66
C PHE A 122 -9.89 4.73 -3.36
N GLY A 123 -8.99 5.26 -4.18
CA GLY A 123 -8.36 6.58 -4.02
C GLY A 123 -7.05 6.58 -3.22
N ASN A 124 -6.70 5.47 -2.56
CA ASN A 124 -5.40 5.37 -1.91
C ASN A 124 -4.29 5.54 -2.94
N ASN A 125 -3.30 6.37 -2.63
CA ASN A 125 -2.18 6.58 -3.53
C ASN A 125 -0.86 6.75 -2.80
N ILE A 126 0.22 6.38 -3.49
CA ILE A 126 1.59 6.65 -3.10
C ILE A 126 2.20 7.53 -4.19
N SER A 127 2.51 8.77 -3.84
CA SER A 127 3.31 9.65 -4.68
C SER A 127 4.79 9.34 -4.56
N HIS A 128 5.27 9.11 -3.34
CA HIS A 128 6.68 8.85 -3.03
C HIS A 128 6.84 8.23 -1.65
N TRP A 129 8.06 7.83 -1.32
CA TRP A 129 8.44 7.44 0.05
C TRP A 129 9.36 8.49 0.63
N MET A 130 9.12 8.86 1.89
CA MET A 130 10.03 9.64 2.68
C MET A 130 11.04 8.70 3.35
N LEU A 131 12.32 8.85 3.00
CA LEU A 131 13.41 8.21 3.72
C LEU A 131 13.58 8.90 5.07
N GLN A 132 13.56 8.12 6.14
CA GLN A 132 13.84 8.62 7.49
C GLN A 132 15.01 7.87 8.12
N ASN A 133 15.78 8.58 8.93
CA ASN A 133 16.84 8.01 9.74
C ASN A 133 16.66 8.31 11.24
N SER A 134 17.25 7.45 12.08
CA SER A 134 17.26 7.61 13.53
C SER A 134 18.50 6.95 14.12
N PHE A 135 19.11 7.57 15.14
CA PHE A 135 20.19 6.93 15.90
C PHE A 135 19.69 5.79 16.82
N THR A 136 18.41 5.82 17.22
CA THR A 136 17.87 4.88 18.21
C THR A 136 17.08 3.72 17.59
N GLY A 137 16.58 3.90 16.36
CA GLY A 137 15.71 2.93 15.67
C GLY A 137 14.30 2.83 16.22
N THR A 138 13.96 3.59 17.27
CA THR A 138 12.65 3.56 17.93
C THR A 138 12.00 4.94 18.04
N SER A 139 12.80 6.00 18.09
CA SER A 139 12.35 7.39 18.22
C SER A 139 13.31 8.38 17.56
N GLY A 140 12.95 9.67 17.49
CA GLY A 140 13.83 10.71 16.94
C GLY A 140 14.08 10.56 15.44
N TRP A 141 13.05 10.17 14.70
CA TRP A 141 13.12 10.02 13.25
C TRP A 141 13.19 11.39 12.55
N VAL A 142 14.14 11.53 11.63
CA VAL A 142 14.35 12.73 10.82
C VAL A 142 14.17 12.38 9.36
N ASP A 143 13.57 13.29 8.59
CA ASP A 143 13.43 13.14 7.14
C ASP A 143 14.76 13.41 6.45
N ASN A 144 15.18 12.48 5.59
CA ASN A 144 16.49 12.51 4.96
C ASN A 144 16.43 12.49 3.42
N GLY A 145 15.24 12.38 2.83
CA GLY A 145 15.08 12.46 1.38
C GLY A 145 13.75 11.90 0.89
N MET A 146 13.36 12.33 -0.31
CA MET A 146 12.20 11.83 -1.04
C MET A 146 12.64 10.80 -2.07
N LEU A 147 11.90 9.70 -2.16
CA LEU A 147 12.18 8.56 -3.01
C LEU A 147 11.00 8.34 -3.96
N GLU A 148 11.21 8.61 -5.24
CA GLU A 148 10.24 8.37 -6.31
C GLU A 148 10.67 7.13 -7.09
N PRO A 149 10.01 5.97 -6.94
CA PRO A 149 10.33 4.82 -7.75
C PRO A 149 9.73 4.93 -9.14
N GLU A 150 10.38 4.26 -10.09
CA GLU A 150 9.80 4.01 -11.40
C GLU A 150 8.77 2.89 -11.28
N LEU A 151 7.49 3.23 -11.41
CA LEU A 151 6.41 2.25 -11.45
C LEU A 151 6.11 1.81 -12.90
N PRO A 152 5.65 0.56 -13.13
CA PRO A 152 5.28 -0.46 -12.14
C PRO A 152 6.45 -1.38 -11.77
N GLN A 153 6.90 -1.34 -10.51
CA GLN A 153 7.92 -2.24 -9.98
C GLN A 153 7.42 -2.96 -8.73
N ALA A 154 7.64 -4.28 -8.67
CA ALA A 154 7.29 -5.08 -7.49
C ALA A 154 8.29 -4.91 -6.34
N ARG A 155 9.56 -4.71 -6.69
CA ARG A 155 10.68 -4.51 -5.76
C ARG A 155 11.28 -3.15 -6.06
N ILE A 156 11.40 -2.32 -5.04
CA ILE A 156 12.01 -1.00 -5.15
C ILE A 156 13.38 -1.08 -4.46
N GLY A 157 14.38 -0.49 -5.10
CA GLY A 157 15.75 -0.42 -4.58
C GLY A 157 16.37 0.95 -4.82
N ILE A 158 17.06 1.48 -3.81
CA ILE A 158 17.85 2.71 -3.93
C ILE A 158 19.26 2.48 -3.39
N VAL A 159 20.23 3.18 -3.96
CA VAL A 159 21.61 3.17 -3.48
C VAL A 159 21.84 4.37 -2.57
N LEU A 160 22.28 4.09 -1.34
CA LEU A 160 22.75 5.08 -0.38
C LEU A 160 24.28 5.12 -0.42
N HIS A 161 24.87 6.29 -0.63
CA HIS A 161 26.33 6.42 -0.71
C HIS A 161 27.01 6.64 0.64
N GLU A 162 26.28 7.04 1.68
CA GLU A 162 26.81 7.26 3.03
C GLU A 162 25.81 6.87 4.13
N PRO A 163 25.57 5.57 4.41
CA PRO A 163 24.82 5.21 5.59
C PRO A 163 25.68 5.47 6.82
N LEU A 164 25.19 6.37 7.66
CA LEU A 164 25.74 6.54 8.99
C LEU A 164 25.37 5.32 9.86
N GLU A 165 25.94 5.20 11.07
CA GLU A 165 25.51 4.25 12.10
C GLU A 165 24.09 4.59 12.62
N GLN A 166 23.12 4.46 11.73
CA GLN A 166 21.74 4.89 11.90
C GLN A 166 20.81 3.80 11.42
N TRP A 167 19.63 3.82 12.00
CA TRP A 167 18.48 3.09 11.54
C TRP A 167 17.80 3.87 10.43
N TYR A 168 17.34 3.16 9.42
CA TYR A 168 16.58 3.67 8.29
C TYR A 168 15.19 3.07 8.30
N ARG A 169 14.22 3.86 7.88
CA ARG A 169 12.88 3.40 7.52
C ARG A 169 12.35 4.25 6.39
N ILE A 170 11.27 3.79 5.76
CA ILE A 170 10.55 4.57 4.77
C ILE A 170 9.12 4.81 5.24
N VAL A 171 8.54 5.92 4.79
CA VAL A 171 7.15 6.28 5.07
C VAL A 171 6.49 6.64 3.75
N PRO A 172 5.42 5.92 3.32
CA PRO A 172 4.71 6.28 2.10
C PRO A 172 4.02 7.64 2.28
N VAL A 173 4.01 8.44 1.23
CA VAL A 173 3.41 9.77 1.19
C VAL A 173 2.48 9.86 -0.02
N ASP A 174 1.27 10.36 0.19
CA ASP A 174 0.30 10.58 -0.89
C ASP A 174 0.57 11.88 -1.67
N ALA A 175 -0.20 12.13 -2.73
CA ALA A 175 -0.10 13.32 -3.57
C ALA A 175 -0.34 14.65 -2.83
N GLU A 176 -1.04 14.62 -1.69
CA GLU A 176 -1.34 15.77 -0.84
C GLU A 176 -0.30 15.97 0.27
N GLY A 177 0.68 15.06 0.38
CA GLY A 177 1.77 15.13 1.36
C GLY A 177 1.45 14.50 2.73
N PHE A 178 0.32 13.79 2.86
CA PHE A 178 0.00 13.03 4.06
C PHE A 178 0.82 11.74 4.13
N ARG A 179 1.22 11.38 5.35
CA ARG A 179 2.06 10.21 5.62
C ARG A 179 1.23 9.01 6.01
N GLY A 180 1.56 7.85 5.44
CA GLY A 180 1.01 6.56 5.83
C GLY A 180 1.78 5.91 6.98
N GLU A 181 1.60 4.59 7.11
CA GLU A 181 2.26 3.80 8.13
C GLU A 181 3.75 3.60 7.82
N PRO A 182 4.67 3.91 8.75
CA PRO A 182 6.10 3.67 8.55
C PRO A 182 6.42 2.18 8.39
N SER A 183 7.44 1.87 7.61
CA SER A 183 7.99 0.53 7.47
C SER A 183 8.59 -0.01 8.78
N ASN A 184 8.98 -1.29 8.77
CA ASN A 184 9.99 -1.77 9.72
C ASN A 184 11.27 -0.90 9.63
N ALA A 185 11.94 -0.71 10.76
CA ALA A 185 13.24 -0.08 10.81
C ALA A 185 14.33 -1.12 10.50
N THR A 186 15.33 -0.71 9.74
CA THR A 186 16.50 -1.54 9.40
C THR A 186 17.78 -0.74 9.61
N ARG A 187 18.91 -1.42 9.74
CA ARG A 187 20.24 -0.80 9.77
C ARG A 187 21.19 -1.72 9.05
N LEU A 188 22.36 -1.20 8.67
CA LEU A 188 23.38 -2.04 8.07
C LEU A 188 23.83 -3.10 9.09
N ASP A 189 23.60 -4.37 8.77
CA ASP A 189 24.22 -5.45 9.52
C ASP A 189 25.61 -5.70 8.94
N VAL A 190 26.63 -5.07 9.53
CA VAL A 190 28.03 -5.25 9.14
C VAL A 190 28.54 -6.67 9.42
N ASN A 191 27.78 -7.46 10.20
CA ASN A 191 28.03 -8.88 10.38
C ASN A 191 27.13 -9.63 9.40
N GLY A 192 27.64 -9.88 8.18
CA GLY A 192 26.93 -10.69 7.20
C GLY A 192 26.46 -12.05 7.75
N PRO A 193 25.65 -12.82 7.00
CA PRO A 193 25.13 -14.10 7.47
C PRO A 193 26.28 -14.99 7.95
N THR A 194 26.24 -15.38 9.22
CA THR A 194 27.18 -16.38 9.74
C THR A 194 26.87 -17.69 9.04
N VAL A 195 27.74 -18.11 8.11
CA VAL A 195 27.65 -19.45 7.50
C VAL A 195 28.00 -20.46 8.59
N VAL A 196 26.99 -21.04 9.24
CA VAL A 196 27.18 -21.92 10.40
C VAL A 196 27.71 -23.31 10.00
N ALA A 197 27.55 -23.72 8.74
CA ALA A 197 28.27 -24.86 8.15
C ALA A 197 28.06 -24.92 6.63
N VAL A 198 29.11 -25.28 5.89
CA VAL A 198 29.03 -25.86 4.54
C VAL A 198 29.34 -27.34 4.70
N SER A 199 28.33 -28.21 4.59
CA SER A 199 28.59 -29.65 4.49
C SER A 199 28.99 -29.98 3.05
N GLY A 200 30.30 -30.04 2.80
CA GLY A 200 30.85 -30.57 1.57
C GLY A 200 30.56 -32.06 1.48
N ASN A 201 29.65 -32.45 0.59
CA ASN A 201 29.42 -33.86 0.27
C ASN A 201 30.52 -34.30 -0.71
N SER A 202 31.70 -34.63 -0.18
CA SER A 202 32.78 -35.25 -0.95
C SER A 202 32.49 -36.74 -1.09
N GLY A 203 31.71 -37.11 -2.11
CA GLY A 203 31.55 -38.49 -2.54
C GLY A 203 32.63 -38.87 -3.57
N LEU A 204 33.55 -39.75 -3.17
CA LEU A 204 34.18 -40.76 -4.01
C LEU A 204 34.20 -42.08 -3.23
#